data_AF-A0A950P027-F1
#
_entry.id   AF-A0A950P027-F1
#
_cell.length_a   1.000
_cell.length_b   1.000
_cell.length_c   1.000
_cell.angle_alpha   90.00
_cell.angle_beta   90.00
_cell.angle_gamma   90.00
#
_symmetry.space_group_name_H-M   'P 1'
#
loop_
_entity.id
_entity.type
_entity.pdbx_description
1 polymer ?
#
loop_
_entity_poly.entity_id
_entity_poly.type
_entity_poly.pdbx_seq_one_letter_code
_entity_poly.pdbx_strand_id
1 'polypeptide(L)'
;MKLKITGRERSRRQGRAATTVLERLAILVASLLLSVGLIAVLSGFFAGRDQAGVSGSSSAPGVAFADLGHAHLAPGQPHPRYNSDPPTSGAHLPEPVVHDEARLNDDQLLEALAAGDVVVFYGDSTPPPGLGSLARAVAAPFTPALATAGQAVILAWRPGATGIVGAAWTHLISVANATDPALRSFIQYWLGKGAPGRCC
;
A
#
# COMPACT_ATOMS: atom_id res chain seq x y z
N MET A 1 64.80 70.69 -16.36
CA MET A 1 64.55 70.04 -17.67
C MET A 1 63.81 68.73 -17.40
N LYS A 2 62.64 68.53 -18.03
CA LYS A 2 61.72 67.39 -17.88
C LYS A 2 62.42 66.04 -18.10
N LEU A 3 61.98 64.98 -17.40
CA LEU A 3 61.41 63.82 -18.09
C LEU A 3 60.51 62.98 -17.15
N LYS A 4 59.28 62.80 -17.61
CA LYS A 4 58.18 62.01 -17.06
C LYS A 4 58.22 60.70 -17.86
N ILE A 5 58.49 59.55 -17.25
CA ILE A 5 58.35 58.25 -17.94
C ILE A 5 57.18 57.48 -17.33
N THR A 6 56.22 57.31 -18.22
CA THR A 6 54.84 56.87 -18.11
C THR A 6 54.72 55.37 -17.82
N GLY A 7 53.88 55.03 -16.84
CA GLY A 7 53.40 53.67 -16.64
C GLY A 7 52.61 53.18 -17.85
N ARG A 8 53.07 52.10 -18.49
CA ARG A 8 52.35 51.49 -19.63
C ARG A 8 52.44 49.96 -19.71
N GLU A 9 52.74 49.27 -18.59
CA GLU A 9 52.91 47.81 -18.62
C GLU A 9 51.85 46.98 -17.87
N ARG A 10 50.90 47.59 -17.13
CA ARG A 10 49.92 46.80 -16.36
C ARG A 10 48.72 46.27 -17.15
N SER A 11 48.45 46.77 -18.35
CA SER A 11 47.15 46.53 -19.02
C SER A 11 47.07 45.22 -19.84
N ARG A 12 48.20 44.59 -20.22
CA ARG A 12 48.16 43.39 -21.10
C ARG A 12 48.09 42.04 -20.38
N ARG A 13 48.34 41.96 -19.07
CA ARG A 13 48.26 40.68 -18.31
C ARG A 13 46.86 40.36 -17.77
N GLN A 14 45.95 41.33 -17.69
CA GLN A 14 44.60 41.11 -17.12
C GLN A 14 43.63 40.39 -18.07
N GLY A 15 43.83 40.44 -19.39
CA GLY A 15 42.92 39.83 -20.37
C GLY A 15 42.95 38.29 -20.46
N ARG A 16 44.05 37.64 -20.07
CA ARG A 16 44.20 36.16 -20.11
C ARG A 16 43.88 35.47 -18.77
N ALA A 17 43.97 36.20 -17.66
CA ALA A 17 43.61 35.67 -16.34
C ALA A 17 42.08 35.70 -16.12
N ALA A 18 41.39 36.68 -16.71
CA ALA A 18 39.94 36.78 -16.58
C ALA A 18 39.18 35.62 -17.24
N THR A 19 39.67 35.12 -18.39
CA THR A 19 39.01 34.03 -19.13
C THR A 19 39.09 32.68 -18.40
N THR A 20 40.23 32.37 -17.78
CA THR A 20 40.41 31.12 -17.02
C THR A 20 39.64 31.11 -15.69
N VAL A 21 39.43 32.28 -15.07
CA VAL A 21 38.59 32.40 -13.87
C VAL A 21 37.11 32.29 -14.23
N LEU A 22 36.67 32.88 -15.35
CA LEU A 22 35.30 32.72 -15.85
C LEU A 22 34.97 31.27 -16.19
N GLU A 23 35.90 30.56 -16.83
CA GLU A 23 35.73 29.16 -17.22
C GLU A 23 35.62 28.23 -15.99
N ARG A 24 36.45 28.46 -14.97
CA ARG A 24 36.37 27.73 -13.69
C ARG A 24 35.07 28.03 -12.93
N LEU A 25 34.58 29.27 -12.96
CA LEU A 25 33.28 29.63 -12.38
C LEU A 25 32.12 28.98 -13.14
N ALA A 26 32.18 28.92 -14.47
CA ALA A 26 31.17 28.26 -15.29
C ALA A 26 31.09 26.75 -14.99
N ILE A 27 32.23 26.08 -14.85
CA ILE A 27 32.28 24.65 -14.48
C ILE A 27 31.68 24.43 -13.07
N LEU A 28 32.01 25.29 -12.10
CA LEU A 28 31.46 25.19 -10.75
C LEU A 28 29.94 25.40 -10.74
N VAL A 29 29.43 26.40 -11.45
CA VAL A 29 27.99 26.66 -11.56
C VAL A 29 27.27 25.51 -12.27
N ALA A 30 27.83 24.99 -13.37
CA ALA A 30 27.25 23.84 -14.07
C ALA A 30 27.22 22.59 -13.19
N SER A 31 28.28 22.32 -12.43
CA SER A 31 28.34 21.19 -11.48
C SER A 31 27.35 21.34 -10.33
N LEU A 32 27.14 22.56 -9.83
CA LEU A 32 26.17 22.84 -8.77
C LEU A 32 24.74 22.66 -9.27
N LEU A 33 24.43 23.15 -10.47
CA LEU A 33 23.11 22.99 -11.09
C LEU A 33 22.79 21.52 -11.37
N LEU A 34 23.76 20.75 -11.86
CA LEU A 34 23.62 19.30 -12.04
C LEU A 34 23.38 18.58 -10.71
N SER A 35 24.10 18.96 -9.66
CA SER A 35 23.95 18.37 -8.33
C SER A 35 22.58 18.68 -7.74
N VAL A 36 22.12 19.92 -7.81
CA VAL A 36 20.79 20.35 -7.33
C VAL A 36 19.68 19.67 -8.13
N GLY A 37 19.82 19.58 -9.45
CA GLY A 37 18.87 18.86 -10.31
C GLY A 37 18.81 17.37 -9.98
N LEU A 38 19.97 16.73 -9.76
CA LEU A 38 20.04 15.32 -9.37
C LEU A 38 19.40 15.09 -7.98
N ILE A 39 19.67 15.97 -7.01
CA ILE A 39 19.04 15.90 -5.68
C ILE A 39 17.53 16.10 -5.80
N ALA A 40 17.04 17.04 -6.61
CA ALA A 40 15.60 17.25 -6.81
C ALA A 40 14.93 16.05 -7.47
N VAL A 41 15.59 15.40 -8.44
CA VAL A 41 15.09 14.18 -9.09
C VAL A 41 15.08 13.00 -8.12
N LEU A 42 16.16 12.82 -7.34
CA LEU A 42 16.23 11.76 -6.34
C LEU A 42 15.22 12.00 -5.22
N SER A 43 15.18 13.20 -4.63
CA SER A 43 14.21 13.55 -3.59
C SER A 43 12.77 13.48 -4.08
N GLY A 44 12.48 13.88 -5.32
CA GLY A 44 11.13 13.73 -5.91
C GLY A 44 10.76 12.27 -6.18
N PHE A 45 11.73 11.43 -6.53
CA PHE A 45 11.54 9.99 -6.72
C PHE A 45 11.36 9.23 -5.39
N PHE A 46 12.01 9.70 -4.31
CA PHE A 46 11.93 9.09 -2.98
C PHE A 46 10.82 9.66 -2.09
N ALA A 47 10.43 10.93 -2.21
CA ALA A 47 9.33 11.52 -1.45
C ALA A 47 7.94 10.92 -1.76
N GLY A 48 7.82 10.19 -2.88
CA GLY A 48 6.64 9.37 -3.17
C GLY A 48 6.63 8.00 -2.48
N ARG A 49 7.66 7.65 -1.71
CA ARG A 49 7.83 6.34 -1.04
C ARG A 49 8.16 6.42 0.45
N ASP A 50 8.04 7.60 1.06
CA ASP A 50 8.24 7.77 2.50
C ASP A 50 7.00 7.32 3.28
N GLN A 51 6.82 6.00 3.42
CA GLN A 51 6.20 5.44 4.62
C GLN A 51 7.33 5.00 5.56
N ALA A 52 7.56 5.82 6.58
CA ALA A 52 8.44 5.47 7.68
C ALA A 52 7.81 4.31 8.47
N GLY A 53 8.33 3.10 8.26
CA GLY A 53 8.02 1.90 9.02
C GLY A 53 9.26 1.01 9.09
N VAL A 54 10.06 1.21 10.14
CA VAL A 54 11.05 0.29 10.75
C VAL A 54 11.69 -0.80 9.87
N SER A 55 13.02 -0.69 9.74
CA SER A 55 13.93 -1.68 9.21
C SER A 55 13.70 -3.09 9.78
N GLY A 56 13.21 -4.00 8.92
CA GLY A 56 13.20 -5.43 9.17
C GLY A 56 11.85 -6.10 8.97
N SER A 57 11.46 -6.36 7.71
CA SER A 57 10.54 -7.45 7.35
C SER A 57 10.30 -7.43 5.84
N SER A 58 10.13 -8.61 5.25
CA SER A 58 9.44 -8.74 3.97
C SER A 58 8.15 -7.92 4.02
N SER A 59 7.98 -6.95 3.12
CA SER A 59 6.73 -6.17 3.01
C SER A 59 5.55 -7.14 2.99
N ALA A 60 4.63 -7.01 3.95
CA ALA A 60 3.45 -7.87 4.02
C ALA A 60 2.63 -7.75 2.72
N PRO A 61 2.01 -8.83 2.19
CA PRO A 61 1.26 -8.75 0.95
C PRO A 61 0.06 -7.81 1.05
N GLY A 62 -0.14 -6.99 0.00
CA GLY A 62 -1.27 -6.07 -0.11
C GLY A 62 -0.95 -4.62 0.30
N VAL A 63 -1.96 -3.77 0.20
CA VAL A 63 -1.96 -2.38 0.64
C VAL A 63 -2.51 -2.31 2.06
N ALA A 64 -1.75 -1.71 2.96
CA ALA A 64 -2.15 -1.51 4.35
C ALA A 64 -3.01 -0.25 4.51
N PHE A 65 -3.99 -0.33 5.41
CA PHE A 65 -4.85 0.77 5.84
C PHE A 65 -4.70 0.99 7.34
N ALA A 66 -5.02 2.20 7.82
CA ALA A 66 -4.96 2.47 9.25
C ALA A 66 -6.02 1.63 10.00
N ASP A 67 -5.64 1.04 11.13
CA ASP A 67 -6.56 0.27 11.99
C ASP A 67 -7.54 1.24 12.69
N LEU A 68 -8.83 1.07 12.42
CA LEU A 68 -9.92 1.83 13.03
C LEU A 68 -10.51 1.14 14.28
N GLY A 69 -9.91 0.04 14.74
CA GLY A 69 -10.38 -0.79 15.84
C GLY A 69 -11.45 -1.80 15.42
N HIS A 70 -11.94 -2.59 16.38
CA HIS A 70 -12.92 -3.67 16.17
C HIS A 70 -14.07 -3.63 17.18
N ALA A 71 -14.44 -2.43 17.64
CA ALA A 71 -15.49 -2.27 18.64
C ALA A 71 -16.84 -2.77 18.12
N HIS A 72 -17.57 -3.54 18.93
CA HIS A 72 -18.93 -3.94 18.57
C HIS A 72 -19.92 -2.81 18.84
N LEU A 73 -20.73 -2.50 17.82
CA LEU A 73 -21.83 -1.54 17.91
C LEU A 73 -23.04 -2.17 18.59
N ALA A 74 -23.85 -1.34 19.24
CA ALA A 74 -25.18 -1.76 19.67
C ALA A 74 -26.18 -1.66 18.49
N PRO A 75 -27.22 -2.52 18.44
CA PRO A 75 -28.25 -2.42 17.41
C PRO A 75 -28.85 -1.02 17.32
N GLY A 76 -28.89 -0.46 16.10
CA GLY A 76 -29.41 0.89 15.84
C GLY A 76 -28.39 2.03 16.03
N GLN A 77 -27.15 1.75 16.46
CA GLN A 77 -26.08 2.73 16.40
C GLN A 77 -25.65 2.96 14.94
N PRO A 78 -25.30 4.21 14.56
CA PRO A 78 -24.81 4.50 13.22
C PRO A 78 -23.39 3.96 13.02
N HIS A 79 -23.14 3.37 11.85
CA HIS A 79 -21.78 2.97 11.46
C HIS A 79 -20.87 4.19 11.26
N PRO A 80 -19.59 4.10 11.67
CA PRO A 80 -18.61 5.13 11.37
C PRO A 80 -18.26 5.14 9.87
N ARG A 81 -17.59 6.21 9.43
CA ARG A 81 -16.98 6.22 8.10
C ARG A 81 -15.68 5.42 8.11
N TYR A 82 -15.59 4.40 7.27
CA TYR A 82 -14.36 3.61 7.08
C TYR A 82 -13.35 4.31 6.15
N ASN A 83 -12.10 3.87 6.19
CA ASN A 83 -10.97 4.42 5.41
C ASN A 83 -10.60 3.60 4.16
N SER A 84 -11.32 2.52 3.89
CA SER A 84 -11.17 1.63 2.73
C SER A 84 -12.53 1.19 2.21
N ASP A 85 -12.55 0.75 0.94
CA ASP A 85 -13.70 0.08 0.31
C ASP A 85 -13.19 -1.12 -0.50
N PRO A 86 -13.47 -2.39 -0.11
CA PRO A 86 -14.21 -2.82 1.09
C PRO A 86 -13.61 -2.28 2.40
N PRO A 87 -14.41 -2.09 3.46
CA PRO A 87 -13.87 -1.75 4.77
C PRO A 87 -13.05 -2.92 5.33
N THR A 88 -11.88 -2.61 5.89
CA THR A 88 -10.92 -3.61 6.40
C THR A 88 -10.73 -3.58 7.92
N SER A 89 -11.29 -2.57 8.59
CA SER A 89 -11.33 -2.42 10.05
C SER A 89 -12.38 -1.37 10.42
N GLY A 90 -12.79 -1.33 11.68
CA GLY A 90 -13.71 -0.35 12.22
C GLY A 90 -14.78 -0.98 13.11
N ALA A 91 -15.57 -0.11 13.76
CA ALA A 91 -16.67 -0.55 14.60
C ALA A 91 -17.82 -1.10 13.75
N HIS A 92 -18.35 -2.27 14.12
CA HIS A 92 -19.36 -3.03 13.36
C HIS A 92 -20.29 -3.81 14.29
N LEU A 93 -21.41 -4.31 13.78
CA LEU A 93 -22.28 -5.25 14.49
C LEU A 93 -21.65 -6.66 14.46
N PRO A 94 -21.78 -7.46 15.54
CA PRO A 94 -21.24 -8.82 15.60
C PRO A 94 -22.08 -9.80 14.77
N GLU A 95 -22.06 -9.66 13.45
CA GLU A 95 -22.83 -10.49 12.53
C GLU A 95 -21.95 -11.59 11.91
N PRO A 96 -22.21 -12.88 12.19
CA PRO A 96 -21.39 -13.96 11.65
C PRO A 96 -21.70 -14.24 10.17
N VAL A 97 -20.68 -14.70 9.44
CA VAL A 97 -20.86 -15.24 8.08
C VAL A 97 -21.38 -16.68 8.17
N VAL A 98 -22.55 -16.91 7.56
CA VAL A 98 -23.22 -18.22 7.59
C VAL A 98 -23.12 -18.99 6.27
N HIS A 99 -22.80 -18.31 5.17
CA HIS A 99 -22.73 -18.88 3.83
C HIS A 99 -21.54 -18.34 3.05
N ASP A 100 -20.91 -19.24 2.29
CA ASP A 100 -19.89 -18.90 1.30
C ASP A 100 -20.54 -18.56 -0.06
N GLU A 101 -19.76 -17.96 -0.96
CA GLU A 101 -20.19 -17.57 -2.32
C GLU A 101 -21.44 -16.65 -2.34
N ALA A 102 -21.61 -15.88 -1.26
CA ALA A 102 -22.74 -14.99 -1.04
C ALA A 102 -22.32 -13.52 -1.04
N ARG A 103 -23.30 -12.62 -1.10
CA ARG A 103 -23.04 -11.19 -0.87
C ARG A 103 -22.92 -10.95 0.64
N LEU A 104 -21.82 -10.35 1.06
CA LEU A 104 -21.62 -9.93 2.45
C LEU A 104 -22.02 -8.47 2.62
N ASN A 105 -22.64 -8.15 3.76
CA ASN A 105 -22.74 -6.78 4.25
C ASN A 105 -21.45 -6.37 4.98
N ASP A 106 -21.31 -5.08 5.31
CA ASP A 106 -20.09 -4.57 5.95
C ASP A 106 -19.88 -5.13 7.37
N ASP A 107 -20.94 -5.44 8.10
CA ASP A 107 -20.86 -6.02 9.45
C ASP A 107 -20.33 -7.46 9.41
N GLN A 108 -20.88 -8.27 8.51
CA GLN A 108 -20.42 -9.65 8.23
C GLN A 108 -18.96 -9.67 7.76
N LEU A 109 -18.60 -8.74 6.87
CA LEU A 109 -17.23 -8.59 6.40
C LEU A 109 -16.30 -8.26 7.56
N LEU A 110 -16.61 -7.21 8.32
CA LEU A 110 -15.73 -6.75 9.39
C LEU A 110 -15.61 -7.74 10.53
N GLU A 111 -16.68 -8.49 10.87
CA GLU A 111 -16.61 -9.56 11.87
C GLU A 111 -15.70 -10.69 11.41
N ALA A 112 -15.82 -11.13 10.14
CA ALA A 112 -14.94 -12.16 9.57
C ALA A 112 -13.47 -11.71 9.53
N LEU A 113 -13.20 -10.48 9.07
CA LEU A 113 -11.85 -9.93 9.07
C LEU A 113 -11.29 -9.77 10.48
N ALA A 114 -12.12 -9.35 11.45
CA ALA A 114 -11.73 -9.22 12.84
C ALA A 114 -11.43 -10.58 13.49
N ALA A 115 -12.13 -11.65 13.09
CA ALA A 115 -11.81 -13.02 13.49
C ALA A 115 -10.48 -13.51 12.90
N GLY A 116 -10.12 -13.07 11.69
CA GLY A 116 -8.90 -13.44 10.99
C GLY A 116 -9.13 -14.21 9.69
N ASP A 117 -10.37 -14.27 9.23
CA ASP A 117 -10.68 -14.80 7.90
C ASP A 117 -10.09 -13.92 6.80
N VAL A 118 -9.95 -14.52 5.61
CA VAL A 118 -9.65 -13.78 4.38
C VAL A 118 -10.86 -13.84 3.47
N VAL A 119 -11.39 -12.67 3.12
CA VAL A 119 -12.53 -12.55 2.21
C VAL A 119 -12.02 -12.25 0.80
N VAL A 120 -12.48 -12.99 -0.20
CA VAL A 120 -12.09 -12.82 -1.60
C VAL A 120 -13.31 -12.44 -2.43
N PHE A 121 -13.35 -11.18 -2.86
CA PHE A 121 -14.42 -10.61 -3.65
C PHE A 121 -14.26 -10.87 -5.14
N TYR A 122 -15.37 -11.16 -5.82
CA TYR A 122 -15.47 -11.27 -7.28
C TYR A 122 -16.72 -10.55 -7.81
N GLY A 123 -16.66 -10.07 -9.05
CA GLY A 123 -17.67 -9.17 -9.64
C GLY A 123 -18.97 -9.84 -10.08
N ASP A 124 -18.87 -11.06 -10.62
CA ASP A 124 -20.00 -11.80 -11.19
C ASP A 124 -20.74 -12.62 -10.12
N SER A 125 -21.99 -13.02 -10.38
CA SER A 125 -22.75 -13.87 -9.44
C SER A 125 -22.20 -15.29 -9.30
N THR A 126 -21.22 -15.67 -10.14
CA THR A 126 -20.55 -16.97 -10.11
C THR A 126 -19.04 -16.76 -9.95
N PRO A 127 -18.36 -17.50 -9.07
CA PRO A 127 -16.91 -17.39 -8.91
C PRO A 127 -16.16 -17.63 -10.24
N PRO A 128 -15.12 -16.84 -10.56
CA PRO A 128 -14.32 -17.06 -11.75
C PRO A 128 -13.59 -18.41 -11.69
N PRO A 129 -13.28 -19.02 -12.85
CA PRO A 129 -12.56 -20.29 -12.91
C PRO A 129 -11.27 -20.28 -12.08
N GLY A 130 -11.04 -21.36 -11.34
CA GLY A 130 -9.84 -21.54 -10.52
C GLY A 130 -9.93 -20.94 -9.12
N LEU A 131 -10.88 -20.03 -8.83
CA LEU A 131 -10.98 -19.40 -7.51
C LEU A 131 -11.33 -20.41 -6.41
N GLY A 132 -12.37 -21.23 -6.61
CA GLY A 132 -12.74 -22.28 -5.66
C GLY A 132 -11.67 -23.40 -5.53
N SER A 133 -10.84 -23.60 -6.56
CA SER A 133 -9.69 -24.52 -6.46
C SER A 133 -8.54 -23.89 -5.66
N LEU A 134 -8.30 -22.58 -5.80
CA LEU A 134 -7.33 -21.86 -4.98
C LEU A 134 -7.74 -21.91 -3.50
N ALA A 135 -9.00 -21.58 -3.19
CA ALA A 135 -9.51 -21.57 -1.81
C ALA A 135 -9.32 -22.93 -1.12
N ARG A 136 -9.73 -24.03 -1.78
CA ARG A 136 -9.55 -25.40 -1.25
C ARG A 136 -8.09 -25.85 -1.15
N ALA A 137 -7.17 -25.23 -1.90
CA ALA A 137 -5.75 -25.55 -1.83
C ALA A 137 -5.04 -24.87 -0.66
N VAL A 138 -5.61 -23.79 -0.11
CA VAL A 138 -4.99 -23.00 0.97
C VAL A 138 -5.74 -23.09 2.30
N ALA A 139 -7.02 -23.46 2.28
CA ALA A 139 -7.85 -23.60 3.46
C ALA A 139 -8.81 -24.80 3.34
N ALA A 140 -9.34 -25.23 4.49
CA ALA A 140 -10.41 -26.21 4.52
C ALA A 140 -11.70 -25.63 3.87
N PRO A 141 -12.62 -26.49 3.39
CA PRO A 141 -13.92 -26.02 2.90
C PRO A 141 -14.64 -25.16 3.94
N PHE A 142 -15.31 -24.10 3.47
CA PHE A 142 -16.02 -23.18 4.34
C PHE A 142 -16.99 -23.92 5.28
N THR A 143 -16.96 -23.53 6.55
CA THR A 143 -18.02 -23.81 7.51
C THR A 143 -18.22 -22.57 8.38
N PRO A 144 -19.43 -22.31 8.91
CA PRO A 144 -19.66 -21.20 9.84
C PRO A 144 -18.74 -21.26 11.09
N ALA A 145 -18.38 -22.47 11.52
CA ALA A 145 -17.47 -22.68 12.63
C ALA A 145 -16.04 -22.23 12.31
N LEU A 146 -15.54 -22.52 11.09
CA LEU A 146 -14.22 -22.05 10.65
C LEU A 146 -14.19 -20.53 10.47
N ALA A 147 -15.26 -19.92 9.95
CA ALA A 147 -15.35 -18.47 9.82
C ALA A 147 -15.34 -17.79 11.20
N THR A 148 -16.14 -18.30 12.14
CA THR A 148 -16.14 -17.78 13.52
C THR A 148 -14.76 -17.93 14.20
N ALA A 149 -13.98 -18.94 13.82
CA ALA A 149 -12.63 -19.17 14.32
C ALA A 149 -11.55 -18.34 13.59
N GLY A 150 -11.89 -17.56 12.56
CA GLY A 150 -10.92 -16.80 11.77
C GLY A 150 -10.02 -17.68 10.90
N GLN A 151 -10.51 -18.86 10.49
CA GLN A 151 -9.75 -19.87 9.74
C GLN A 151 -10.38 -20.18 8.38
N ALA A 152 -11.31 -19.36 7.91
CA ALA A 152 -11.98 -19.53 6.62
C ALA A 152 -11.40 -18.60 5.55
N VAL A 153 -11.39 -19.11 4.32
CA VAL A 153 -11.33 -18.29 3.11
C VAL A 153 -12.76 -18.19 2.60
N ILE A 154 -13.30 -16.98 2.58
CA ILE A 154 -14.69 -16.71 2.25
C ILE A 154 -14.74 -16.06 0.87
N LEU A 155 -15.41 -16.68 -0.08
CA LEU A 155 -15.68 -16.14 -1.40
C LEU A 155 -16.94 -15.28 -1.32
N ALA A 156 -16.86 -14.03 -1.78
CA ALA A 156 -17.97 -13.10 -1.69
C ALA A 156 -18.27 -12.42 -3.03
N TRP A 157 -19.54 -12.42 -3.43
CA TRP A 157 -19.98 -11.67 -4.60
C TRP A 157 -20.12 -10.18 -4.27
N ARG A 158 -19.44 -9.33 -5.04
CA ARG A 158 -19.52 -7.86 -4.96
C ARG A 158 -19.77 -7.27 -6.35
N PRO A 159 -21.02 -6.86 -6.66
CA PRO A 159 -21.34 -6.22 -7.94
C PRO A 159 -20.42 -5.04 -8.24
N GLY A 160 -19.88 -4.99 -9.45
CA GLY A 160 -19.01 -3.90 -9.90
C GLY A 160 -17.54 -4.02 -9.47
N ALA A 161 -17.15 -5.05 -8.70
CA ALA A 161 -15.75 -5.35 -8.47
C ALA A 161 -15.07 -5.70 -9.80
N THR A 162 -14.00 -5.00 -10.14
CA THR A 162 -13.19 -5.29 -11.33
C THR A 162 -12.04 -6.22 -10.93
N GLY A 163 -12.02 -7.43 -11.47
CA GLY A 163 -11.04 -8.45 -11.11
C GLY A 163 -11.39 -9.14 -9.79
N ILE A 164 -10.37 -9.47 -9.00
CA ILE A 164 -10.51 -10.14 -7.70
C ILE A 164 -9.87 -9.29 -6.63
N VAL A 165 -10.60 -9.06 -5.53
CA VAL A 165 -10.10 -8.28 -4.40
C VAL A 165 -10.02 -9.19 -3.17
N GLY A 166 -8.81 -9.40 -2.65
CA GLY A 166 -8.61 -10.05 -1.36
C GLY A 166 -8.64 -9.02 -0.24
N ALA A 167 -9.36 -9.31 0.85
CA ALA A 167 -9.45 -8.51 2.04
C ALA A 167 -9.04 -9.31 3.27
N ALA A 168 -8.21 -8.70 4.10
CA ALA A 168 -7.78 -9.18 5.40
C ALA A 168 -7.88 -8.02 6.40
N TRP A 169 -7.74 -8.28 7.71
CA TRP A 169 -7.69 -7.20 8.71
C TRP A 169 -6.66 -6.14 8.31
N THR A 170 -7.10 -4.90 8.12
CA THR A 170 -6.28 -3.74 7.70
C THR A 170 -5.57 -3.84 6.34
N HIS A 171 -5.87 -4.85 5.50
CA HIS A 171 -5.16 -5.07 4.23
C HIS A 171 -6.08 -5.41 3.06
N LEU A 172 -5.79 -4.85 1.89
CA LEU A 172 -6.42 -5.24 0.63
C LEU A 172 -5.38 -5.64 -0.42
N ILE A 173 -5.75 -6.53 -1.32
CA ILE A 173 -5.03 -6.78 -2.57
C ILE A 173 -6.02 -6.82 -3.72
N SER A 174 -5.64 -6.26 -4.86
CA SER A 174 -6.41 -6.37 -6.10
C SER A 174 -5.57 -7.08 -7.15
N VAL A 175 -6.11 -8.14 -7.73
CA VAL A 175 -5.47 -8.92 -8.80
C VAL A 175 -6.42 -9.08 -9.99
N ALA A 176 -5.87 -9.31 -11.17
CA ALA A 176 -6.68 -9.46 -12.38
C ALA A 176 -7.46 -10.79 -12.41
N ASN A 177 -6.93 -11.86 -11.82
CA ASN A 177 -7.49 -13.20 -11.91
C ASN A 177 -7.04 -14.12 -10.76
N ALA A 178 -7.72 -15.25 -10.60
CA ALA A 178 -7.50 -16.19 -9.49
C ALA A 178 -6.17 -16.95 -9.55
N THR A 179 -5.48 -16.94 -10.69
CA THR A 179 -4.19 -17.62 -10.86
C THR A 179 -2.99 -16.75 -10.49
N ASP A 180 -3.23 -15.47 -10.15
CA ASP A 180 -2.17 -14.57 -9.71
C ASP A 180 -1.51 -15.10 -8.42
N PRO A 181 -0.19 -15.35 -8.41
CA PRO A 181 0.51 -15.86 -7.23
C PRO A 181 0.46 -14.90 -6.03
N ALA A 182 0.23 -13.60 -6.26
CA ALA A 182 0.10 -12.62 -5.20
C ALA A 182 -1.15 -12.88 -4.35
N LEU A 183 -2.26 -13.33 -4.94
CA LEU A 183 -3.48 -13.66 -4.21
C LEU A 183 -3.27 -14.85 -3.27
N ARG A 184 -2.61 -15.91 -3.75
CA ARG A 184 -2.26 -17.05 -2.89
C ARG A 184 -1.38 -16.63 -1.72
N SER A 185 -0.35 -15.84 -2.01
CA SER A 185 0.59 -15.36 -0.99
C SER A 185 -0.10 -14.49 0.05
N PHE A 186 -1.05 -13.65 -0.39
CA PHE A 186 -1.88 -12.84 0.48
C PHE A 186 -2.74 -13.70 1.42
N ILE A 187 -3.48 -14.67 0.87
CA ILE A 187 -4.35 -15.55 1.68
C ILE A 187 -3.53 -16.32 2.71
N GLN A 188 -2.42 -16.95 2.29
CA GLN A 188 -1.57 -17.73 3.19
C GLN A 188 -0.92 -16.89 4.29
N TYR A 189 -0.59 -15.63 3.98
CA TYR A 189 0.02 -14.74 4.95
C TYR A 189 -1.00 -14.24 5.97
N TRP A 190 -2.20 -13.86 5.55
CA TRP A 190 -3.18 -13.18 6.41
C TRP A 190 -4.20 -14.09 7.10
N LEU A 191 -4.39 -15.32 6.63
CA LEU A 191 -5.33 -16.24 7.26
C LEU A 191 -4.96 -16.49 8.73
N GLY A 192 -5.93 -16.34 9.62
CA GLY A 192 -5.75 -16.41 11.08
C GLY A 192 -5.16 -15.15 11.72
N LYS A 193 -4.92 -14.07 10.96
CA LYS A 193 -4.41 -12.79 11.48
C LYS A 193 -5.53 -11.76 11.57
N GLY A 194 -6.38 -11.91 12.59
CA GLY A 194 -7.49 -11.00 12.87
C GLY A 194 -7.09 -9.74 13.64
N ALA A 195 -8.11 -9.10 14.22
CA ALA A 195 -7.94 -7.90 15.00
C ALA A 195 -7.08 -8.16 16.27
N PRO A 196 -6.22 -7.19 16.66
CA PRO A 196 -5.34 -7.37 17.82
C PRO A 196 -6.15 -7.55 19.11
N GLY A 197 -5.71 -8.46 19.99
CA GLY A 197 -6.33 -8.70 21.29
C GLY A 197 -7.49 -9.70 21.29
N ARG A 198 -7.90 -10.21 20.13
CA ARG A 198 -8.71 -11.43 20.05
C ARG A 198 -7.79 -12.64 20.18
N CYS A 199 -7.50 -13.04 21.43
CA CYS A 199 -6.76 -14.27 21.68
C CYS A 199 -7.61 -15.49 21.29
N CYS A 200 -6.93 -16.46 20.68
CA CYS A 200 -7.41 -17.80 20.31
C CYS A 200 -7.78 -18.64 21.55
#